data_AF-A0AAP9YGJ3-F1
#
_entry.id   AF-A0AAP9YGJ3-F1
#
_cell.length_a   1.000
_cell.length_b   1.000
_cell.length_c   1.000
_cell.angle_alpha   90.00
_cell.angle_beta   90.00
_cell.angle_gamma   90.00
#
_symmetry.space_group_name_H-M   'P 1'
#
loop_
_entity.id
_entity.type
_entity.pdbx_description
1 polymer ?
#
loop_
_entity_poly.entity_id
_entity_poly.type
_entity_poly.pdbx_seq_one_letter_code
_entity_poly.pdbx_strand_id
1 'polypeptide(L)'
;MKSQLPSAERFEEWVVGDVLPSIRKTGSYGVTCHAPAVPQTLPEAPRLAADLAEQNNHLHLVVAEQAPKVRALEVLTETAGAICITDAAKQVSMQPKALFQWLQENRWIYRRTGSSRWLAYQPRLEQGVLVHKLTELGIDDDTGQQKVAEQVLVTRKGLALLGEKLAGRVA
;
A
#
# COMPACT_ATOMS: atom_id res chain seq x y z
N MET A 1 28.29 41.09 5.10
CA MET A 1 26.98 41.18 5.78
C MET A 1 26.71 39.82 6.41
N LYS A 2 26.79 39.71 7.74
CA LYS A 2 26.48 38.46 8.46
C LYS A 2 25.19 38.69 9.26
N SER A 3 24.22 37.81 9.11
CA SER A 3 22.96 37.87 9.85
C SER A 3 23.20 37.30 11.25
N GLN A 4 22.92 38.05 12.31
CA GLN A 4 23.11 37.63 13.71
C GLN A 4 21.90 36.86 14.27
N LEU A 5 20.98 36.43 13.39
CA LEU A 5 19.85 35.60 13.81
C LEU A 5 20.36 34.17 14.06
N PRO A 6 20.05 33.54 15.21
CA PRO A 6 20.55 32.19 15.52
C PRO A 6 20.17 31.12 14.49
N SER A 7 19.06 31.30 13.78
CA SER A 7 18.64 30.43 12.68
C SER A 7 19.52 30.59 11.44
N ALA A 8 19.99 31.80 11.15
CA ALA A 8 20.81 32.11 10.01
C ALA A 8 22.25 31.59 10.19
N GLU A 9 22.80 31.68 11.40
CA GLU A 9 24.13 31.14 11.72
C GLU A 9 24.18 29.62 11.54
N ARG A 10 23.17 28.89 12.04
CA ARG A 10 23.08 27.42 11.88
C ARG A 10 22.94 27.01 10.41
N PHE A 11 22.19 27.78 9.62
CA PHE A 11 22.05 27.52 8.20
C PHE A 11 23.36 27.77 7.45
N GLU A 12 24.05 28.89 7.73
CA GLU A 12 25.34 29.20 7.12
C GLU A 12 26.39 28.14 7.45
N GLU A 13 26.46 27.70 8.71
CA GLU A 13 27.39 26.67 9.15
C GLU A 13 27.11 25.31 8.47
N TRP A 14 25.84 24.93 8.34
CA TRP A 14 25.45 23.71 7.62
C TRP A 14 25.76 23.79 6.12
N VAL A 15 25.47 24.91 5.48
CA VAL A 15 25.75 25.09 4.03
C VAL A 15 27.25 25.08 3.76
N VAL A 16 28.04 25.78 4.57
CA VAL A 16 29.50 25.91 4.35
C VAL A 16 30.25 24.66 4.81
N GLY A 17 29.81 24.00 5.88
CA GLY A 17 30.46 22.83 6.46
C GLY A 17 30.14 21.52 5.74
N ASP A 18 28.92 21.37 5.20
CA ASP A 18 28.46 20.10 4.62
C ASP A 18 28.05 20.25 3.15
N VAL A 19 27.12 21.17 2.85
CA VAL A 19 26.52 21.29 1.51
C VAL A 19 27.55 21.63 0.44
N LEU A 20 28.28 22.74 0.59
CA LEU A 20 29.22 23.23 -0.41
C LEU A 20 30.43 22.30 -0.58
N PRO A 21 31.07 21.77 0.49
CA PRO A 21 32.15 20.79 0.33
C PRO A 21 31.70 19.52 -0.38
N SER A 22 30.48 19.06 -0.11
CA SER A 22 29.89 17.91 -0.79
C SER A 22 29.68 18.21 -2.28
N ILE A 23 29.00 19.31 -2.65
CA ILE A 23 28.81 19.70 -4.06
C ILE A 23 30.16 19.86 -4.78
N ARG A 24 31.18 20.43 -4.13
CA ARG A 24 32.51 20.56 -4.73
C ARG A 24 33.15 19.21 -5.07
N LYS A 25 32.86 18.16 -4.28
CA LYS A 25 33.41 16.80 -4.50
C LYS A 25 32.58 15.98 -5.49
N THR A 26 31.25 16.02 -5.36
CA THR A 26 30.33 15.11 -6.09
C THR A 26 29.48 15.80 -7.15
N GLY A 27 29.48 17.13 -7.21
CA GLY A 27 28.66 17.91 -8.14
C GLY A 27 27.19 18.08 -7.75
N SER A 28 26.76 17.55 -6.60
CA SER A 28 25.36 17.56 -6.12
C SER A 28 25.30 17.34 -4.60
N TYR A 29 24.31 17.92 -3.91
CA TYR A 29 24.00 17.68 -2.49
C TYR A 29 22.59 17.13 -2.33
N GLY A 30 22.49 15.95 -1.70
CA GLY A 30 21.23 15.23 -1.50
C GLY A 30 21.38 13.73 -1.80
N VAL A 31 20.25 13.05 -1.95
CA VAL A 31 20.21 11.64 -2.37
C VAL A 31 20.95 11.53 -3.70
N THR A 32 22.06 10.79 -3.71
CA THR A 32 22.71 10.36 -4.94
C THR A 32 21.66 9.64 -5.77
N CYS A 33 21.11 10.31 -6.78
CA CYS A 33 20.42 9.61 -7.84
C CYS A 33 21.46 8.67 -8.44
N HIS A 34 21.29 7.36 -8.20
CA HIS A 34 21.96 6.33 -8.97
C HIS A 34 21.45 6.48 -10.41
N ALA A 35 22.00 7.45 -11.14
CA ALA A 35 21.92 7.45 -12.58
C ALA A 35 22.54 6.12 -13.03
N PRO A 36 21.93 5.42 -14.01
CA PRO A 36 22.52 4.20 -14.52
C PRO A 36 23.98 4.49 -14.86
N ALA A 37 24.90 3.67 -14.35
CA ALA A 37 26.33 3.89 -14.49
C ALA A 37 26.65 4.09 -15.97
N VAL A 38 26.89 5.35 -16.36
CA VAL A 38 27.21 5.68 -17.75
C VAL A 38 28.58 5.07 -18.02
N PRO A 39 28.69 4.11 -18.95
CA PRO A 39 29.93 3.39 -19.20
C PRO A 39 31.01 4.40 -19.58
N GLN A 40 32.11 4.43 -18.81
CA GLN A 40 33.19 5.42 -18.98
C GLN A 40 34.12 5.05 -20.15
N THR A 41 34.01 3.81 -20.65
CA THR A 41 34.85 3.29 -21.71
C THR A 41 34.02 2.73 -22.88
N LEU A 42 34.50 2.94 -24.11
CA LEU A 42 33.85 2.50 -25.35
C LEU A 42 33.52 0.98 -25.41
N PRO A 43 34.37 0.04 -24.92
CA PRO A 43 34.06 -1.39 -24.95
C PRO A 43 33.10 -1.86 -23.84
N GLU A 44 32.92 -1.06 -22.79
CA GLU A 44 32.03 -1.37 -21.66
C GLU A 44 30.57 -1.04 -22.01
N ALA A 45 30.35 -0.02 -22.84
CA ALA A 45 29.03 0.37 -23.31
C ALA A 45 28.22 -0.73 -24.03
N PRO A 46 28.77 -1.45 -25.03
CA PRO A 46 28.03 -2.53 -25.69
C PRO A 46 27.78 -3.72 -24.76
N ARG A 47 28.65 -3.98 -23.78
CA ARG A 47 28.46 -5.06 -22.80
C ARG A 47 27.31 -4.75 -21.85
N LEU A 48 27.31 -3.53 -21.29
CA LEU A 48 26.20 -3.06 -20.46
C LEU A 48 24.87 -3.05 -21.23
N ALA A 49 24.88 -2.64 -22.50
CA ALA A 49 23.69 -2.65 -23.33
C ALA A 49 23.18 -4.07 -23.59
N ALA A 50 24.07 -5.05 -23.82
CA ALA A 50 23.71 -6.45 -23.96
C ALA A 50 23.11 -7.02 -22.66
N ASP A 51 23.76 -6.78 -21.52
CA ASP A 51 23.29 -7.24 -20.21
C ASP A 51 21.90 -6.66 -19.88
N LEU A 52 21.69 -5.37 -20.15
CA LEU A 52 20.39 -4.72 -19.96
C LEU A 52 19.34 -5.25 -20.93
N ALA A 53 19.70 -5.57 -22.17
CA ALA A 53 18.78 -6.16 -23.14
C ALA A 53 18.38 -7.58 -22.70
N GLU A 54 19.30 -8.39 -22.19
CA GLU A 54 19.02 -9.71 -21.63
C GLU A 54 18.11 -9.61 -20.41
N GLN A 55 18.40 -8.70 -19.48
CA GLN A 55 17.55 -8.45 -18.31
C GLN A 55 16.14 -8.01 -18.71
N ASN A 56 16.02 -7.07 -19.67
CA ASN A 56 14.72 -6.64 -20.17
C ASN A 56 13.96 -7.79 -20.83
N ASN A 57 14.63 -8.60 -21.66
CA ASN A 57 14.00 -9.76 -22.29
C ASN A 57 13.52 -10.77 -21.23
N HIS A 58 14.33 -11.05 -20.21
CA HIS A 58 13.93 -11.92 -19.11
C HIS A 58 12.70 -11.38 -18.37
N LEU A 59 12.70 -10.09 -18.03
CA LEU A 59 11.56 -9.43 -17.40
C LEU A 59 10.31 -9.48 -18.29
N HIS A 60 10.45 -9.26 -19.59
CA HIS A 60 9.35 -9.37 -20.54
C HIS A 60 8.76 -10.79 -20.60
N LEU A 61 9.61 -11.82 -20.55
CA LEU A 61 9.15 -13.21 -20.50
C LEU A 61 8.37 -13.50 -19.21
N VAL A 62 8.89 -13.06 -18.05
CA VAL A 62 8.20 -13.21 -16.75
C VAL A 62 6.85 -12.48 -16.77
N VAL A 63 6.80 -11.25 -17.28
CA VAL A 63 5.56 -10.48 -17.40
C VAL A 63 4.56 -11.17 -18.34
N ALA A 64 5.03 -11.71 -19.47
CA ALA A 64 4.18 -12.45 -20.39
C ALA A 64 3.58 -13.71 -19.75
N GLU A 65 4.33 -14.42 -18.90
CA GLU A 65 3.85 -15.58 -18.16
C GLU A 65 2.88 -15.20 -17.03
N GLN A 66 3.09 -14.05 -16.38
CA GLN A 66 2.24 -13.56 -15.30
C GLN A 66 0.94 -12.91 -15.80
N ALA A 67 0.93 -12.33 -17.00
CA ALA A 67 -0.24 -11.67 -17.58
C ALA A 67 -1.53 -12.53 -17.56
N PRO A 68 -1.53 -13.80 -18.02
CA PRO A 68 -2.74 -14.63 -17.95
C PRO A 68 -3.14 -14.96 -16.50
N LYS A 69 -2.18 -15.10 -15.58
CA LYS A 69 -2.44 -15.37 -14.16
C LYS A 69 -3.14 -14.19 -13.49
N VAL A 70 -2.64 -12.97 -13.73
CA VAL A 70 -3.26 -11.73 -13.22
C VAL A 70 -4.65 -11.55 -13.80
N ARG A 71 -4.82 -11.70 -15.12
CA ARG A 71 -6.13 -11.60 -15.77
C ARG A 71 -7.15 -12.59 -15.21
N ALA A 72 -6.72 -13.83 -14.93
CA ALA A 72 -7.60 -14.82 -14.32
C ALA A 72 -8.04 -14.39 -12.90
N LEU A 73 -7.13 -13.84 -12.09
CA LEU A 73 -7.46 -13.32 -10.77
C LEU A 73 -8.43 -12.14 -10.84
N GLU A 74 -8.22 -11.20 -11.77
CA GLU A 74 -9.13 -10.06 -11.98
C GLU A 74 -10.57 -10.55 -12.23
N VAL A 75 -10.75 -11.49 -13.16
CA VAL A 75 -12.06 -12.09 -13.46
C VAL A 75 -12.68 -12.78 -12.23
N LEU A 76 -11.88 -13.51 -11.45
CA LEU A 76 -12.37 -14.16 -10.22
C LEU A 76 -12.78 -13.16 -9.15
N THR A 77 -12.10 -12.02 -9.07
CA THR A 77 -12.38 -10.95 -8.10
C THR A 77 -13.59 -10.09 -8.49
N GLU A 78 -13.91 -10.00 -9.77
CA GLU A 78 -15.09 -9.28 -10.28
C GLU A 78 -16.40 -10.01 -9.96
N THR A 79 -16.35 -11.32 -9.77
CA THR A 79 -17.52 -12.10 -9.35
C THR A 79 -18.05 -11.59 -8.00
N ALA A 80 -19.33 -11.23 -7.95
CA ALA A 80 -19.99 -10.75 -6.74
C ALA A 80 -19.91 -11.79 -5.61
N GLY A 81 -19.33 -11.38 -4.49
CA GLY A 81 -19.23 -12.21 -3.29
C GLY A 81 -18.59 -11.42 -2.16
N ALA A 82 -19.22 -11.46 -0.99
CA ALA A 82 -18.72 -10.83 0.22
C ALA A 82 -18.82 -11.81 1.39
N ILE A 83 -17.78 -11.86 2.21
CA ILE A 83 -17.70 -12.76 3.36
C ILE A 83 -17.39 -11.97 4.64
N CYS A 84 -17.73 -12.56 5.79
CA CYS A 84 -17.42 -11.95 7.08
C CYS A 84 -15.89 -11.83 7.27
N ILE A 85 -15.44 -10.79 7.98
CA ILE A 85 -14.01 -10.58 8.28
C ILE A 85 -13.39 -11.82 8.97
N THR A 86 -14.15 -12.50 9.82
CA THR A 86 -13.72 -13.74 10.48
C THR A 86 -13.42 -14.88 9.49
N ASP A 87 -14.23 -15.03 8.44
CA ASP A 87 -14.00 -16.06 7.42
C ASP A 87 -12.94 -15.62 6.42
N ALA A 88 -12.84 -14.32 6.14
CA ALA A 88 -11.73 -13.74 5.39
C ALA A 88 -10.39 -14.04 6.04
N ALA A 89 -10.30 -13.94 7.37
CA ALA A 89 -9.09 -14.29 8.12
C ALA A 89 -8.64 -15.73 7.87
N LYS A 90 -9.58 -16.68 7.81
CA LYS A 90 -9.28 -18.09 7.52
C LYS A 90 -8.73 -18.26 6.10
N GLN A 91 -9.24 -17.51 5.13
CA GLN A 91 -8.77 -17.58 3.74
C GLN A 91 -7.37 -17.00 3.55
N VAL A 92 -6.99 -15.98 4.33
CA VAL A 92 -5.63 -15.41 4.34
C VAL A 92 -4.70 -16.08 5.36
N SER A 93 -5.11 -17.23 5.92
CA SER A 93 -4.34 -18.00 6.92
C SER A 93 -3.90 -17.17 8.15
N MET A 94 -4.73 -16.21 8.58
CA MET A 94 -4.48 -15.38 9.77
C MET A 94 -5.49 -15.67 10.88
N GLN A 95 -5.07 -15.42 12.12
CA GLN A 95 -6.01 -15.40 13.24
C GLN A 95 -7.01 -14.24 13.08
N PRO A 96 -8.32 -14.44 13.30
CA PRO A 96 -9.32 -13.38 13.15
C PRO A 96 -8.99 -12.11 13.94
N LYS A 97 -8.52 -12.25 15.18
CA LYS A 97 -8.12 -11.11 16.03
C LYS A 97 -6.97 -10.30 15.41
N ALA A 98 -5.97 -10.99 14.84
CA ALA A 98 -4.85 -10.34 14.18
C ALA A 98 -5.29 -9.61 12.91
N LEU A 99 -6.22 -10.17 12.13
CA LEU A 99 -6.77 -9.49 10.95
C LEU A 99 -7.57 -8.24 11.34
N PHE A 100 -8.41 -8.31 12.38
CA PHE A 100 -9.14 -7.12 12.88
C PHE A 100 -8.19 -6.01 13.31
N GLN A 101 -7.12 -6.35 14.03
CA GLN A 101 -6.10 -5.39 14.43
C GLN A 101 -5.40 -4.78 13.20
N TRP A 102 -4.99 -5.61 12.25
CA TRP A 102 -4.35 -5.14 11.01
C TRP A 102 -5.26 -4.20 10.22
N LEU A 103 -6.54 -4.55 10.06
CA LEU A 103 -7.52 -3.72 9.37
C LEU A 103 -7.74 -2.38 10.07
N GLN A 104 -7.67 -2.35 11.41
CA GLN A 104 -7.76 -1.12 12.18
C GLN A 104 -6.52 -0.24 11.98
N GLU A 105 -5.32 -0.82 12.11
CA GLU A 105 -4.03 -0.14 11.94
C GLU A 105 -3.89 0.45 10.52
N ASN A 106 -4.35 -0.27 9.50
CA ASN A 106 -4.28 0.15 8.09
C ASN A 106 -5.44 1.08 7.66
N ARG A 107 -6.27 1.53 8.61
CA ARG A 107 -7.45 2.38 8.36
C ARG A 107 -8.43 1.79 7.34
N TRP A 108 -8.73 0.50 7.47
CA TRP A 108 -9.80 -0.16 6.71
C TRP A 108 -11.12 -0.12 7.45
N ILE A 109 -11.05 -0.37 8.76
CA ILE A 109 -12.19 -0.33 9.66
C ILE A 109 -11.91 0.54 10.88
N TYR A 110 -12.97 1.04 11.50
CA TYR A 110 -12.92 1.78 12.74
C TYR A 110 -14.15 1.45 13.61
N ARG A 111 -14.09 1.85 14.88
CA ARG A 111 -15.23 1.82 15.80
C ARG A 111 -15.60 3.24 16.19
N ARG A 112 -16.90 3.54 16.21
CA ARG A 112 -17.42 4.77 16.81
C ARG A 112 -17.45 4.63 18.33
N THR A 113 -17.14 5.71 19.04
CA THR A 113 -17.30 5.76 20.50
C THR A 113 -18.76 5.49 20.87
N GLY A 114 -19.01 4.51 21.73
CA GLY A 114 -20.36 4.09 22.11
C GLY A 114 -21.03 3.06 21.19
N SER A 115 -20.39 2.66 20.08
CA SER A 115 -20.85 1.55 19.24
C SER A 115 -19.89 0.37 19.31
N SER A 116 -20.43 -0.82 19.56
CA SER A 116 -19.65 -2.07 19.53
C SER A 116 -19.39 -2.59 18.10
N ARG A 117 -19.99 -1.97 17.07
CA ARG A 117 -19.91 -2.45 15.69
C ARG A 117 -18.73 -1.82 14.94
N TRP A 118 -18.12 -2.62 14.08
CA TRP A 118 -17.09 -2.16 13.15
C TRP A 118 -17.73 -1.48 11.95
N LEU A 119 -17.15 -0.38 11.52
CA LEU A 119 -17.53 0.37 10.32
C LEU A 119 -16.33 0.42 9.37
N ALA A 120 -16.59 0.41 8.07
CA ALA A 120 -15.54 0.59 7.07
C ALA A 120 -15.30 2.08 6.81
N TYR A 121 -14.07 2.43 6.48
CA TYR A 121 -13.79 3.78 5.98
C TYR A 121 -14.35 3.97 4.56
N GLN A 122 -14.89 5.16 4.28
CA GLN A 122 -15.49 5.52 2.99
C GLN A 122 -14.61 5.19 1.76
N PRO A 123 -13.29 5.48 1.74
CA PRO A 123 -12.45 5.15 0.59
C PRO A 123 -12.36 3.64 0.28
N ARG A 124 -12.56 2.78 1.29
CA ARG A 124 -12.53 1.31 1.11
C ARG A 124 -13.85 0.77 0.56
N LEU A 125 -14.94 1.47 0.83
CA LEU A 125 -16.25 1.18 0.22
C LEU A 125 -16.24 1.59 -1.25
N GLU A 126 -15.71 2.78 -1.56
CA GLU A 126 -15.58 3.28 -2.95
C GLU A 126 -14.66 2.41 -3.80
N GLN A 127 -13.58 1.88 -3.22
CA GLN A 127 -12.69 0.91 -3.88
C GLN A 127 -13.35 -0.46 -4.13
N GLY A 128 -14.49 -0.74 -3.48
CA GLY A 128 -15.18 -2.03 -3.57
C GLY A 128 -14.47 -3.19 -2.85
N VAL A 129 -13.53 -2.90 -1.94
CA VAL A 129 -12.81 -3.92 -1.16
C VAL A 129 -13.59 -4.37 0.08
N LEU A 130 -14.44 -3.49 0.60
CA LEU A 130 -15.36 -3.74 1.70
C LEU A 130 -16.78 -3.35 1.29
N VAL A 131 -17.77 -4.03 1.83
CA VAL A 131 -19.20 -3.73 1.63
C VAL A 131 -19.91 -3.77 2.98
N HIS A 132 -20.94 -2.94 3.14
CA HIS A 132 -21.82 -3.01 4.31
C HIS A 132 -23.06 -3.83 4.00
N LYS A 133 -23.31 -4.85 4.80
CA LYS A 133 -24.58 -5.56 4.84
C LYS A 133 -25.44 -4.93 5.91
N LEU A 134 -26.57 -4.36 5.52
CA LEU A 134 -27.62 -3.93 6.44
C LEU A 134 -28.41 -5.16 6.87
N THR A 135 -28.56 -5.36 8.17
CA THR A 135 -29.38 -6.42 8.77
C THR A 135 -30.38 -5.77 9.70
N GLU A 136 -31.66 -5.98 9.42
CA GLU A 136 -32.76 -5.51 10.25
C GLU A 136 -32.83 -6.35 11.52
N LEU A 137 -32.72 -5.71 12.68
CA LEU A 137 -32.72 -6.33 14.02
C LEU A 137 -34.11 -6.33 14.67
N GLY A 138 -35.15 -5.95 13.92
CA GLY A 138 -36.52 -5.79 14.41
C GLY A 138 -36.86 -4.36 14.82
N ILE A 139 -38.04 -4.20 15.41
CA ILE A 139 -38.59 -2.92 15.87
C ILE A 139 -38.23 -2.77 17.35
N ASP A 140 -37.79 -1.58 17.75
CA ASP A 140 -37.51 -1.27 19.15
C ASP A 140 -38.83 -1.12 19.93
N ASP A 141 -39.02 -1.92 20.97
CA ASP A 141 -40.27 -1.95 21.76
C ASP A 141 -40.58 -0.60 22.44
N ASP A 142 -39.56 0.23 22.69
CA ASP A 142 -39.71 1.54 23.34
C ASP A 142 -39.98 2.71 22.37
N THR A 143 -39.52 2.62 21.11
CA THR A 143 -39.55 3.78 20.17
C THR A 143 -40.36 3.49 18.90
N GLY A 144 -40.73 2.22 18.64
CA GLY A 144 -41.39 1.81 17.40
C GLY A 144 -40.52 1.96 16.16
N GLN A 145 -39.23 2.26 16.32
CA GLN A 145 -38.28 2.45 15.21
C GLN A 145 -37.60 1.14 14.84
N GLN A 146 -37.39 0.92 13.54
CA GLN A 146 -36.63 -0.23 13.05
C GLN A 146 -35.15 -0.07 13.42
N LYS A 147 -34.62 -1.02 14.19
CA LYS A 147 -33.19 -1.13 14.47
C LYS A 147 -32.52 -1.79 13.28
N VAL A 148 -31.58 -1.09 12.66
CA VAL A 148 -30.74 -1.65 11.59
C VAL A 148 -29.31 -1.78 12.10
N ALA A 149 -28.70 -2.94 11.88
CA ALA A 149 -27.27 -3.14 12.08
C ALA A 149 -26.53 -3.17 10.75
N GLU A 150 -25.48 -2.37 10.69
CA GLU A 150 -24.50 -2.42 9.61
C GLU A 150 -23.38 -3.40 10.00
N GLN A 151 -23.09 -4.35 9.12
CA GLN A 151 -21.97 -5.27 9.24
C GLN A 151 -21.01 -5.11 8.05
N VAL A 152 -19.72 -4.95 8.34
CA VAL A 152 -18.67 -4.92 7.32
C VAL A 152 -18.36 -6.34 6.84
N LEU A 153 -18.40 -6.51 5.51
CA LEU A 153 -17.99 -7.71 4.80
C LEU A 153 -16.81 -7.39 3.87
N VAL A 154 -15.97 -8.39 3.63
CA VAL A 154 -14.82 -8.32 2.72
C VAL A 154 -15.21 -8.93 1.38
N THR A 155 -14.98 -8.21 0.28
CA THR A 155 -15.25 -8.72 -1.07
C THR A 155 -14.11 -9.63 -1.56
N ARG A 156 -14.32 -10.34 -2.67
CA ARG A 156 -13.23 -11.08 -3.33
C ARG A 156 -12.06 -10.18 -3.73
N LYS A 157 -12.35 -8.98 -4.23
CA LYS A 157 -11.34 -7.94 -4.49
C LYS A 157 -10.60 -7.53 -3.20
N GLY A 158 -11.33 -7.37 -2.09
CA GLY A 158 -10.73 -7.10 -0.79
C GLY A 158 -9.80 -8.22 -0.32
N LEU A 159 -10.17 -9.48 -0.54
CA LEU A 159 -9.35 -10.65 -0.20
C LEU A 159 -8.06 -10.72 -1.00
N ALA A 160 -8.13 -10.49 -2.32
CA ALA A 160 -6.94 -10.44 -3.18
C ALA A 160 -5.96 -9.37 -2.68
N LEU A 161 -6.47 -8.16 -2.42
CA LEU A 161 -5.65 -7.05 -1.94
C LEU A 161 -5.09 -7.31 -0.52
N LEU A 162 -5.85 -7.99 0.34
CA LEU A 162 -5.33 -8.45 1.64
C LEU A 162 -4.19 -9.45 1.44
N GLY A 163 -4.36 -10.44 0.56
CA GLY A 163 -3.31 -11.41 0.23
C GLY A 163 -2.02 -10.74 -0.23
N GLU A 164 -2.10 -9.79 -1.16
CA GLU A 164 -0.94 -9.02 -1.64
C GLU A 164 -0.26 -8.23 -0.51
N LYS A 165 -1.04 -7.50 0.29
CA LYS A 165 -0.52 -6.67 1.38
C LYS A 165 0.11 -7.48 2.51
N LEU A 166 -0.38 -8.69 2.73
CA LEU A 166 0.15 -9.61 3.73
C LEU A 166 1.36 -10.39 3.22
N ALA A 167 1.36 -10.80 1.94
CA ALA A 167 2.50 -11.45 1.30
C ALA A 167 3.73 -10.54 1.25
N GLY A 168 3.54 -9.24 0.96
CA GLY A 168 4.61 -8.24 0.96
C GLY A 168 5.23 -7.96 2.34
N ARG A 169 4.73 -8.58 3.42
CA ARG A 169 5.29 -8.48 4.78
C ARG A 169 6.21 -9.66 5.13
N VAL A 170 6.18 -10.73 4.33
CA VAL A 170 6.95 -11.97 4.55
C VAL A 170 8.27 -11.98 3.76
N ALA A 171 8.44 -11.03 2.83
CA ALA A 171 9.71 -10.74 2.14
C ALA A 171 10.50 -9.64 2.86
#